data_AF-A0A376UFL6-F1
#
_entry.id   AF-A0A376UFL6-F1
#
_cell.length_a   1.000
_cell.length_b   1.000
_cell.length_c   1.000
_cell.angle_alpha   90.00
_cell.angle_beta   90.00
_cell.angle_gamma   90.00
#
_symmetry.space_group_name_H-M   'P 1'
#
loop_
_entity.id
_entity.type
_entity.pdbx_description
1 polymer ?
#
loop_
_entity_poly.entity_id
_entity_poly.type
_entity_poly.pdbx_seq_one_letter_code
_entity_poly.pdbx_strand_id
1 'polypeptide(L)'
;MTTTVPIHPLPEILLLTHGGWGLQLCNSLRMVMGEIEGVTEIALMPVDTLGEFYQRVEAVVKTMPEGSLIVTDFIGGTTSNVAAR
;
A
#
# COMPACT_ATOMS: atom_id res chain seq x y z
N MET A 1 -32.60 -16.30 13.70
CA MET A 1 -32.18 -15.47 12.56
C MET A 1 -30.67 -15.37 12.61
N THR A 2 -29.97 -16.21 11.86
CA THR A 2 -28.51 -16.17 11.73
C THR A 2 -28.16 -15.11 10.70
N THR A 3 -27.70 -13.96 11.17
CA THR A 3 -27.17 -12.90 10.31
C THR A 3 -25.85 -13.41 9.72
N THR A 4 -25.88 -13.85 8.47
CA THR A 4 -24.66 -14.10 7.69
C THR A 4 -24.07 -12.73 7.33
N VAL A 5 -23.17 -12.22 8.17
CA VAL A 5 -22.33 -11.10 7.76
C VAL A 5 -21.48 -11.61 6.60
N PRO A 6 -21.58 -11.04 5.38
CA PRO A 6 -20.67 -11.41 4.31
C PRO A 6 -19.23 -11.21 4.81
N ILE A 7 -18.42 -12.26 4.70
CA ILE A 7 -17.01 -12.23 5.06
C ILE A 7 -16.30 -11.43 3.96
N HIS A 8 -16.31 -10.12 4.07
CA HIS A 8 -15.48 -9.29 3.22
C HIS A 8 -14.02 -9.53 3.61
N PRO A 9 -13.11 -9.76 2.64
CA PRO A 9 -11.69 -9.83 2.95
C PRO A 9 -11.26 -8.54 3.66
N LEU A 10 -10.40 -8.69 4.67
CA LEU A 10 -9.97 -7.57 5.51
C LEU A 10 -9.32 -6.48 4.62
N PRO A 11 -9.69 -5.21 4.78
CA PRO A 11 -9.02 -4.12 4.09
C PRO A 11 -7.50 -4.13 4.31
N GLU A 12 -6.76 -3.78 3.25
CA GLU A 12 -5.31 -3.74 3.24
C GLU A 12 -4.80 -2.29 3.21
N ILE A 13 -3.52 -2.12 3.54
CA ILE A 13 -2.80 -0.86 3.48
C ILE A 13 -1.61 -1.02 2.54
N LEU A 14 -1.56 -0.17 1.51
CA LEU A 14 -0.43 -0.06 0.59
C LEU A 14 0.33 1.25 0.85
N LEU A 15 1.60 1.14 1.23
CA LEU A 15 2.49 2.28 1.39
C LEU A 15 3.22 2.57 0.07
N LEU A 16 3.19 3.82 -0.39
CA LEU A 16 3.97 4.30 -1.52
C LEU A 16 4.98 5.34 -1.03
N THR A 17 6.28 5.03 -1.13
CA THR A 17 7.33 5.90 -0.60
C THR A 17 8.47 6.11 -1.58
N HIS A 18 9.02 7.32 -1.63
CA HIS A 18 10.28 7.55 -2.33
C HIS A 18 11.43 6.86 -1.57
N GLY A 19 12.26 6.10 -2.29
CA GLY A 19 13.46 5.47 -1.74
C GLY A 19 13.22 4.32 -0.75
N GLY A 20 11.98 3.88 -0.56
CA GLY A 20 11.66 2.64 0.15
C GLY A 20 11.71 2.70 1.67
N TRP A 21 11.55 3.89 2.27
CA TRP A 21 11.55 4.01 3.73
C TRP A 21 10.31 3.36 4.37
N GLY A 22 9.21 3.18 3.62
CA GLY A 22 8.00 2.51 4.11
C GLY A 22 8.26 1.06 4.57
N LEU A 23 9.23 0.36 3.96
CA LEU A 23 9.65 -0.97 4.42
C LEU A 23 10.22 -0.92 5.84
N GLN A 24 10.98 0.13 6.17
CA GLN A 24 11.53 0.30 7.53
C GLN A 24 10.44 0.63 8.54
N LEU A 25 9.39 1.36 8.13
CA LEU A 25 8.21 1.56 8.96
C LEU A 25 7.51 0.21 9.25
N CYS A 26 7.27 -0.62 8.22
CA CYS A 26 6.68 -1.94 8.41
C CYS A 26 7.51 -2.82 9.36
N ASN A 27 8.84 -2.84 9.20
CA ASN A 27 9.73 -3.58 10.08
C ASN A 27 9.68 -3.07 11.52
N SER A 28 9.64 -1.75 11.72
CA SER A 28 9.54 -1.14 13.04
C SER A 28 8.22 -1.48 13.74
N LEU A 29 7.10 -1.44 13.00
CA LEU A 29 5.80 -1.85 13.53
C LEU A 29 5.79 -3.33 13.88
N ARG A 30 6.42 -4.18 13.07
CA ARG A 30 6.53 -5.62 13.34
C ARG A 30 7.26 -5.91 14.66
N MET A 31 8.29 -5.13 14.99
CA MET A 31 9.00 -5.27 16.27
C MET A 31 8.13 -5.00 17.49
N VAL A 32 7.10 -4.17 17.36
CA VAL A 32 6.21 -3.77 18.47
C VAL A 32 4.95 -4.63 18.52
N MET A 33 4.38 -4.97 17.36
CA MET A 33 3.07 -5.59 17.24
C MET A 33 3.13 -7.09 16.89
N GLY A 34 4.31 -7.61 16.55
CA GLY A 34 4.44 -8.94 15.93
C GLY A 34 4.18 -8.89 14.42
N GLU A 35 3.92 -10.02 13.79
CA GLU A 35 3.62 -10.05 12.35
C GLU A 35 2.38 -9.21 12.01
N ILE A 36 2.49 -8.44 10.93
CA ILE A 36 1.42 -7.55 10.45
C ILE A 36 1.02 -8.05 9.06
N GLU A 37 -0.21 -8.53 8.96
CA GLU A 37 -0.81 -8.95 7.70
C GLU A 37 -1.51 -7.76 7.03
N GLY A 38 -1.58 -7.78 5.69
CA GLY A 38 -2.31 -6.77 4.93
C GLY A 38 -1.66 -5.39 4.87
N VAL A 39 -0.39 -5.23 5.28
CA VAL A 39 0.38 -3.98 5.11
C VAL A 39 1.58 -4.22 4.21
N THR A 40 1.59 -3.59 3.04
CA THR A 40 2.64 -3.76 2.03
C THR A 40 3.23 -2.42 1.60
N GLU A 41 4.36 -2.46 0.91
CA GLU A 41 5.07 -1.27 0.43
C GLU A 41 5.49 -1.43 -1.03
N ILE A 42 5.41 -0.34 -1.79
CA ILE A 42 6.01 -0.20 -3.10
C ILE A 42 6.87 1.07 -3.12
N ALA A 43 8.18 0.86 -3.14
CA ALA A 43 9.15 1.93 -3.23
C ALA A 43 9.20 2.51 -4.65
N LEU A 44 9.17 3.84 -4.74
CA LEU A 44 9.59 4.57 -5.93
C LEU A 44 11.09 4.81 -5.86
N MET A 45 11.85 4.12 -6.71
CA MET A 45 13.30 4.22 -6.76
C MET A 45 13.75 5.29 -7.77
N PRO A 46 14.94 5.91 -7.61
CA PRO A 46 15.43 6.90 -8.56
C PRO A 46 15.56 6.40 -10.01
N VAL A 47 15.68 5.09 -10.20
CA VAL A 47 15.79 4.42 -11.51
C VAL A 47 14.44 4.12 -12.15
N ASP A 48 13.35 4.14 -11.37
CA ASP A 48 12.02 3.82 -11.87
C ASP A 48 11.52 4.95 -12.77
N THR A 49 10.95 4.59 -13.91
CA THR A 49 10.13 5.52 -14.67
C THR A 49 8.74 5.65 -14.03
N LEU A 50 8.04 6.74 -14.34
CA LEU A 50 6.65 6.95 -13.90
C LEU A 50 5.74 5.78 -14.34
N GLY A 51 5.94 5.27 -15.56
CA GLY A 51 5.12 4.20 -16.13
C GLY A 51 5.32 2.87 -15.40
N GLU A 52 6.57 2.49 -15.13
CA GLU A 52 6.90 1.26 -14.40
C GLU A 52 6.35 1.31 -12.97
N PHE A 53 6.52 2.45 -12.30
CA PHE A 53 5.98 2.63 -10.96
C PHE A 53 4.45 2.56 -10.94
N TYR A 54 3.78 3.25 -11.88
CA TYR A 54 2.32 3.20 -12.02
C TYR A 54 1.83 1.77 -12.23
N GLN A 55 2.46 1.00 -13.14
CA GLN A 55 2.07 -0.38 -13.41
C GLN A 55 2.21 -1.29 -12.19
N ARG A 56 3.30 -1.13 -11.40
CA ARG A 56 3.49 -1.86 -10.15
C ARG A 56 2.39 -1.55 -9.14
N VAL A 57 2.04 -0.28 -8.97
CA VAL A 57 0.96 0.14 -8.07
C VAL A 57 -0.39 -0.38 -8.54
N GLU A 58 -0.72 -0.19 -9.82
CA GLU A 58 -1.99 -0.61 -10.41
C GLU A 58 -2.20 -2.13 -10.28
N ALA A 59 -1.14 -2.92 -10.48
CA ALA A 59 -1.18 -4.37 -10.32
C ALA A 59 -1.59 -4.81 -8.92
N VAL A 60 -1.11 -4.13 -7.87
CA VAL A 60 -1.46 -4.43 -6.48
C VAL A 60 -2.86 -3.90 -6.14
N VAL A 61 -3.17 -2.66 -6.50
CA VAL A 61 -4.47 -2.03 -6.18
C VAL A 61 -5.64 -2.80 -6.78
N LYS A 62 -5.49 -3.38 -7.99
CA LYS A 62 -6.52 -4.22 -8.62
C LYS A 62 -6.87 -5.48 -7.83
N THR A 63 -5.99 -5.94 -6.95
CA THR A 63 -6.21 -7.12 -6.11
C THR A 63 -6.62 -6.78 -4.68
N MET A 64 -6.53 -5.50 -4.27
CA MET A 64 -6.83 -5.09 -2.92
C MET A 64 -8.34 -5.20 -2.61
N PRO A 65 -8.71 -5.66 -1.40
CA PRO A 65 -10.10 -5.68 -0.95
C PRO A 65 -10.77 -4.30 -0.95
N GLU A 66 -12.10 -4.27 -1.07
CA GLU A 66 -12.88 -3.05 -0.90
C GLU A 66 -12.63 -2.43 0.49
N GLY A 67 -12.49 -1.11 0.56
CA GLY A 67 -12.19 -0.38 1.79
C GLY A 67 -10.70 -0.29 2.13
N SER A 68 -9.82 -0.84 1.29
CA SER A 68 -8.37 -0.71 1.43
C SER A 68 -7.88 0.73 1.27
N LEU A 69 -6.68 1.01 1.81
CA LEU A 69 -6.08 2.33 1.85
C LEU A 69 -4.72 2.37 1.15
N ILE A 70 -4.49 3.42 0.36
CA ILE A 70 -3.17 3.78 -0.12
C ILE A 70 -2.65 4.95 0.72
N VAL A 71 -1.47 4.79 1.32
CA VAL A 71 -0.79 5.82 2.12
C VAL A 71 0.46 6.24 1.39
N THR A 72 0.64 7.55 1.21
CA THR A 72 1.79 8.11 0.51
C THR A 72 2.61 8.98 1.44
N ASP A 73 3.89 9.16 1.10
CA ASP A 73 4.84 9.89 1.92
C ASP A 73 4.56 11.39 2.02
N PHE A 74 4.26 12.06 0.92
CA PHE A 74 3.84 13.46 0.93
C PHE A 74 2.96 13.82 -0.28
N ILE A 75 2.13 14.86 -0.10
CA ILE A 75 1.23 15.37 -1.14
C ILE A 75 1.99 16.11 -2.25
N GLY A 76 1.60 15.86 -3.50
CA GLY A 76 2.17 16.48 -4.69
C GLY A 76 3.37 15.73 -5.29
N GLY A 77 3.84 14.68 -4.63
CA GLY A 77 4.87 13.79 -5.14
C GLY A 77 4.35 12.77 -6.16
N THR A 78 5.26 12.06 -6.83
CA THR A 78 4.92 11.00 -7.79
C THR A 78 4.07 9.90 -7.16
N THR A 79 4.42 9.50 -5.93
CA THR A 79 3.67 8.56 -5.09
C THR A 79 2.21 8.97 -4.93
N SER A 80 1.93 10.20 -4.48
CA SER A 80 0.56 10.72 -4.30
C SER A 80 -0.19 10.89 -5.62
N ASN A 81 0.50 11.34 -6.68
CA ASN A 81 -0.13 11.57 -7.98
C ASN A 81 -0.52 10.26 -8.67
N VAL A 82 0.27 9.21 -8.49
CA VAL A 82 -0.06 7.85 -8.95
C VAL A 82 -1.21 7.26 -8.14
N ALA A 83 -1.22 7.44 -6.81
CA ALA A 83 -2.32 6.96 -5.97
C ALA A 83 -3.67 7.60 -6.30
N ALA A 84 -3.68 8.87 -6.72
CA ALA A 84 -4.89 9.62 -7.04
C ALA A 84 -5.44 9.39 -8.45
N ARG A 85 -4.76 8.58 -9.28
CA ARG A 85 -5.07 8.38 -10.69
C ARG A 85 -5.80 7.07 -10.95
#